data_AF-A0A921K508-F1
#
_entry.id   AF-A0A921K508-F1
#
_cell.length_a   1.000
_cell.length_b   1.000
_cell.length_c   1.000
_cell.angle_alpha   90.00
_cell.angle_beta   90.00
_cell.angle_gamma   90.00
#
_symmetry.space_group_name_H-M   'P 1'
#
loop_
_entity.id
_entity.type
_entity.pdbx_description
1 polymer ?
#
loop_
_entity_poly.entity_id
_entity_poly.type
_entity_poly.pdbx_seq_one_letter_code
_entity_poly.pdbx_strand_id
1 'polypeptide(L)'
;MKNLMKAITMATLLVAMTSCRLYDTAGQRAQLMENLHEGMTKREVVDLLGNPEFKRSNNGIEQWEFHKIHFSGAVTTILLDFQHDKVISFNSYAGATPSPAYPPIAICPPAPVEERPSLAYPTDDQAWFQELYQKVKDKPFKDERLKILREAARQSDFTCDEIVQLMKIFNFDDERLEALVILEPTIIDRENTDRIVDSMTFISGEEKAKNILNKKHHSGRLYSDGEINVLYEKVKDAFSFDQLKILQTGMNGRNITCKQCVKLLSICDFDNERIKFLQVMAPHIYDCHNRQLIIDTMSFASGKDEARQLIERYCK
;
A
#
# COMPACT_ATOMS: atom_id res chain seq x y z
N MET A 1 -39.51 53.09 42.33
CA MET A 1 -39.40 51.64 42.61
C MET A 1 -39.81 50.75 41.43
N LYS A 2 -40.99 50.93 40.81
CA LYS A 2 -41.44 50.08 39.67
C LYS A 2 -40.48 50.04 38.46
N ASN A 3 -39.86 51.17 38.10
CA ASN A 3 -38.94 51.22 36.95
C ASN A 3 -37.56 50.60 37.27
N LEU A 4 -37.12 50.66 38.54
CA LEU A 4 -35.87 50.02 38.99
C LEU A 4 -36.02 48.50 39.05
N MET A 5 -37.16 47.99 39.54
CA MET A 5 -37.47 46.55 39.49
C MET A 5 -37.50 46.04 38.06
N LYS A 6 -38.13 46.78 37.12
CA LYS A 6 -38.17 46.40 35.70
C LYS A 6 -36.77 46.35 35.06
N ALA A 7 -35.92 47.33 35.37
CA ALA A 7 -34.54 47.36 34.89
C ALA A 7 -33.71 46.20 35.45
N ILE A 8 -33.88 45.87 36.74
CA ILE A 8 -33.19 44.73 37.38
C ILE A 8 -33.67 43.40 36.77
N THR A 9 -34.97 43.21 36.56
CA THR A 9 -35.48 41.99 35.90
C THR A 9 -35.00 41.83 34.45
N MET A 10 -34.85 42.94 33.71
CA MET A 10 -34.36 42.91 32.33
C MET A 10 -32.85 42.62 32.27
N ALA A 11 -32.08 43.15 33.22
CA ALA A 11 -30.65 42.85 33.36
C ALA A 11 -30.41 41.37 33.74
N THR A 12 -31.20 40.80 34.65
CA THR A 12 -31.10 39.37 35.00
C THR A 12 -31.50 38.44 33.85
N LEU A 13 -32.45 38.84 33.00
CA LEU A 13 -32.85 38.06 31.82
C LEU A 13 -31.77 38.09 30.72
N LEU A 14 -31.09 39.23 30.54
CA LEU A 14 -29.98 39.37 29.59
C LEU A 14 -28.75 38.57 30.03
N VAL A 15 -28.45 38.49 31.33
CA VAL A 15 -27.37 37.66 31.87
C VAL A 15 -27.70 36.16 31.77
N ALA A 16 -28.97 35.77 31.94
CA ALA A 16 -29.41 34.39 31.80
C ALA A 16 -29.35 33.86 30.35
N MET A 17 -29.53 34.73 29.35
CA MET A 17 -29.43 34.33 27.93
C MET A 17 -27.99 34.27 27.41
N THR A 18 -27.03 34.97 28.02
CA THR A 18 -25.60 34.86 27.68
C THR A 18 -24.92 33.73 28.43
N SER A 19 -25.38 33.37 29.63
CA SER A 19 -24.79 32.28 30.42
C SER A 19 -24.93 30.91 29.74
N CYS A 20 -26.04 30.62 29.04
CA CYS A 20 -26.23 29.31 28.41
C CYS A 20 -25.25 29.03 27.26
N ARG A 21 -24.73 30.06 26.58
CA ARG A 21 -23.72 29.89 25.51
C ARG A 21 -22.32 29.61 26.04
N LEU A 22 -22.02 30.00 27.29
CA LEU A 22 -20.72 29.77 27.91
C LEU A 22 -20.55 28.33 28.42
N TYR A 23 -21.66 27.66 28.78
CA TYR A 23 -21.65 26.26 29.21
C TYR A 23 -21.85 25.26 28.05
N ASP A 24 -22.24 25.74 26.87
CA ASP A 24 -22.38 24.90 25.68
C ASP A 24 -21.02 24.57 25.06
N THR A 25 -20.45 23.46 25.53
CA THR A 25 -19.17 22.92 25.06
C THR A 25 -19.26 22.48 23.59
N ALA A 26 -20.44 22.05 23.12
CA ALA A 26 -20.63 21.62 21.74
C ALA A 26 -20.65 22.83 20.78
N GLY A 27 -21.35 23.90 21.15
CA GLY A 27 -21.35 25.16 20.40
C GLY A 27 -19.96 25.79 20.30
N GLN A 28 -19.17 25.77 21.38
CA GLN A 28 -17.78 26.26 21.36
C GLN A 28 -16.87 25.43 20.46
N ARG A 29 -17.04 24.10 20.41
CA ARG A 29 -16.31 23.23 19.48
C ARG A 29 -16.67 23.51 18.03
N ALA A 30 -17.97 23.64 17.72
CA ALA A 30 -18.43 23.92 16.36
C ALA A 30 -17.84 25.23 15.83
N GLN A 31 -17.84 26.29 16.65
CA GLN A 31 -17.27 27.59 16.28
C GLN A 31 -15.74 27.53 16.08
N LEU A 32 -15.03 26.73 16.87
CA LEU A 32 -13.59 26.49 16.69
C LEU A 32 -13.30 25.78 15.35
N MET A 33 -14.11 24.78 15.00
CA MET A 33 -13.95 24.02 13.75
C MET A 33 -14.36 24.81 12.51
N GLU A 34 -15.33 25.73 12.62
CA GLU A 34 -15.77 26.57 11.49
C GLU A 34 -14.67 27.52 10.99
N ASN A 35 -13.79 27.97 11.89
CA ASN A 35 -12.67 28.85 11.53
C ASN A 35 -11.44 28.08 11.03
N LEU A 36 -11.39 26.76 11.20
CA LEU A 36 -10.32 25.90 10.71
C LEU A 36 -10.69 25.31 9.35
N HIS A 37 -9.76 25.38 8.40
CA HIS A 37 -9.94 24.79 7.08
C HIS A 37 -8.60 24.37 6.48
N GLU A 38 -8.65 23.44 5.54
CA GLU A 38 -7.48 23.05 4.76
C GLU A 38 -6.92 24.24 3.98
N GLY A 39 -5.59 24.27 3.85
CA GLY A 39 -4.86 25.32 3.16
C GLY A 39 -4.38 26.47 4.05
N MET A 40 -4.86 26.60 5.30
CA MET A 40 -4.37 27.60 6.26
C MET A 40 -2.88 27.44 6.52
N THR A 41 -2.16 28.55 6.65
CA THR A 41 -0.74 28.56 6.99
C THR A 41 -0.52 28.31 8.48
N LYS A 42 0.69 27.87 8.86
CA LYS A 42 1.07 27.75 10.28
C LYS A 42 0.87 29.05 11.05
N ARG A 43 1.14 30.20 10.41
CA ARG A 43 0.96 31.51 11.04
C ARG A 43 -0.51 31.79 11.35
N GLU A 44 -1.39 31.57 10.38
CA GLU A 44 -2.83 31.74 10.58
C GLU A 44 -3.38 30.80 11.65
N VAL A 45 -2.87 29.57 11.72
CA VAL A 45 -3.21 28.63 12.80
C VAL A 45 -2.73 29.14 14.15
N VAL A 46 -1.52 29.71 14.25
CA VAL A 46 -1.04 30.30 15.51
C VAL A 46 -1.86 31.52 15.91
N ASP A 47 -2.24 32.37 14.96
CA ASP A 47 -3.08 33.54 15.23
C ASP A 47 -4.48 33.12 15.73
N LEU A 48 -5.01 31.99 15.24
CA LEU A 48 -6.31 31.44 15.62
C LEU A 48 -6.29 30.63 16.93
N LEU A 49 -5.32 29.73 17.09
CA LEU A 49 -5.26 28.74 18.17
C LEU A 49 -4.14 29.01 19.17
N GLY A 50 -3.25 29.98 18.95
CA GLY A 50 -2.07 30.19 19.77
C GLY A 50 -0.95 29.18 19.44
N ASN A 51 -0.03 28.97 20.39
CA ASN A 51 1.05 28.01 20.20
C ASN A 51 0.57 26.58 20.52
N PRO A 52 1.00 25.57 19.75
CA PRO A 52 0.66 24.18 20.06
C PRO A 52 1.42 23.70 21.29
N GLU A 53 0.80 22.82 22.08
CA GLU A 53 1.44 22.16 23.21
C GLU A 53 2.45 21.11 22.73
N PHE A 54 2.17 20.43 21.60
CA PHE A 54 3.09 19.45 21.03
C PHE A 54 3.22 19.60 19.52
N LYS A 55 4.44 19.34 19.03
CA LYS A 55 4.76 19.28 17.60
C LYS A 55 5.50 17.98 17.32
N ARG A 56 5.12 17.29 16.25
CA ARG A 56 5.79 16.08 15.76
C ARG A 56 5.93 16.17 14.25
N SER A 57 7.09 15.79 13.72
CA SER A 57 7.37 15.84 12.28
C SER A 57 7.77 14.46 11.79
N ASN A 58 7.13 13.99 10.73
CA ASN A 58 7.40 12.71 10.10
C ASN A 58 7.24 12.82 8.58
N ASN A 59 8.27 12.42 7.81
CA ASN A 59 8.24 12.35 6.35
C ASN A 59 7.72 13.62 5.65
N GLY A 60 8.12 14.80 6.11
CA GLY A 60 7.72 16.08 5.52
C GLY A 60 6.32 16.56 5.89
N ILE A 61 5.60 15.81 6.73
CA ILE A 61 4.35 16.22 7.37
C ILE A 61 4.64 16.56 8.83
N GLU A 62 4.24 17.75 9.25
CA GLU A 62 4.37 18.22 10.63
C GLU A 62 2.99 18.25 11.28
N GLN A 63 2.76 17.45 12.31
CA GLN A 63 1.50 17.44 13.07
C GLN A 63 1.64 18.28 14.34
N TRP A 64 0.70 19.18 14.55
CA TRP A 64 0.58 20.01 15.75
C TRP A 64 -0.63 19.60 16.57
N GLU A 65 -0.48 19.62 17.88
CA GLU A 65 -1.52 19.26 18.84
C GLU A 65 -1.82 20.45 19.75
N PHE A 66 -3.10 20.75 19.88
CA PHE A 66 -3.63 21.86 20.68
C PHE A 66 -4.59 21.37 21.75
N HIS A 67 -4.54 21.92 22.95
CA HIS A 67 -5.49 21.64 24.03
C HIS A 67 -6.32 22.89 24.36
N LYS A 68 -7.64 22.82 24.14
CA LYS A 68 -8.58 23.90 24.44
C LYS A 68 -9.42 23.56 25.66
N ILE A 69 -9.23 24.34 26.72
CA ILE A 69 -10.03 24.25 27.94
C ILE A 69 -11.26 25.14 27.77
N HIS A 70 -12.44 24.53 27.81
CA HIS A 70 -13.73 25.22 27.78
C HIS A 70 -14.11 25.74 29.16
N PHE A 71 -15.02 26.70 29.24
CA PHE A 71 -15.47 27.27 30.52
C PHE A 71 -16.09 26.23 31.47
N SER A 72 -16.65 25.15 30.91
CA SER A 72 -17.15 23.98 31.65
C SER A 72 -16.04 23.15 32.33
N GLY A 73 -14.77 23.43 32.06
CA GLY A 73 -13.62 22.61 32.45
C GLY A 73 -13.37 21.43 31.50
N ALA A 74 -14.21 21.22 30.49
CA ALA A 74 -13.98 20.21 29.47
C ALA A 74 -12.77 20.59 28.60
N VAL A 75 -11.95 19.59 28.23
CA VAL A 75 -10.84 19.78 27.30
C VAL A 75 -11.25 19.31 25.92
N THR A 76 -10.78 19.99 24.89
CA THR A 76 -10.83 19.56 23.48
C THR A 76 -9.41 19.53 22.94
N THR A 77 -8.99 18.37 22.47
CA THR A 77 -7.72 18.23 21.75
C THR A 77 -7.97 18.41 20.26
N ILE A 78 -7.14 19.21 19.60
CA ILE A 78 -7.18 19.48 18.16
C ILE A 78 -5.85 19.03 17.56
N LEU A 79 -5.91 18.25 16.48
CA LEU A 79 -4.76 17.78 15.71
C LEU A 79 -4.78 18.41 14.34
N LEU A 80 -3.65 18.95 13.90
CA LEU A 80 -3.48 19.62 12.61
C LEU A 80 -2.24 19.09 11.91
N ASP A 81 -2.41 18.56 10.69
CA ASP A 81 -1.31 18.10 9.85
C ASP A 81 -0.92 19.18 8.85
N PHE A 82 0.38 19.48 8.77
CA PHE A 82 0.95 20.46 7.87
C PHE A 82 1.86 19.80 6.85
N GLN A 83 1.74 20.21 5.59
CA GLN A 83 2.70 19.89 4.54
C GLN A 83 2.97 21.15 3.72
N HIS A 84 4.24 21.45 3.43
CA HIS A 84 4.64 22.68 2.73
C HIS A 84 4.06 23.98 3.36
N ASP A 85 4.07 24.05 4.69
CA ASP A 85 3.57 25.17 5.50
C ASP A 85 2.04 25.38 5.52
N LYS A 86 1.27 24.46 4.95
CA LYS A 86 -0.20 24.53 4.89
C LYS A 86 -0.86 23.36 5.60
N VAL A 87 -2.02 23.60 6.21
CA VAL A 87 -2.89 22.56 6.78
C VAL A 87 -3.39 21.66 5.66
N ILE A 88 -3.18 20.35 5.78
CA ILE A 88 -3.67 19.33 4.85
C ILE A 88 -4.75 18.44 5.47
N SER A 89 -4.86 18.41 6.80
CA SER A 89 -5.90 17.67 7.52
C SER A 89 -6.01 18.19 8.95
N PHE A 90 -7.21 18.09 9.54
CA PHE A 90 -7.40 18.38 10.95
C PHE A 90 -8.51 17.54 11.57
N ASN A 91 -8.39 17.28 12.88
CA ASN A 91 -9.38 16.55 13.66
C ASN A 91 -9.49 17.15 15.07
N SER A 92 -10.62 16.98 15.74
CA SER A 92 -10.78 17.34 17.14
C SER A 92 -11.59 16.31 17.93
N TYR A 93 -11.26 16.14 19.21
CA TYR A 93 -11.95 15.22 20.10
C TYR A 93 -11.99 15.73 21.53
N ALA A 94 -12.88 15.16 22.34
CA ALA A 94 -13.06 15.52 23.74
C ALA A 94 -12.03 14.84 24.66
N GLY A 95 -11.48 15.59 25.62
CA GLY A 95 -10.53 15.10 26.62
C GLY A 95 -9.08 15.50 26.34
N ALA A 96 -8.17 15.14 27.25
CA ALA A 96 -6.71 15.32 27.14
C ALA A 96 -5.96 13.97 27.05
N THR A 97 -6.70 12.87 26.97
CA THR A 97 -6.14 11.53 26.80
C THR A 97 -5.97 11.25 25.31
N PRO A 98 -4.83 10.70 24.85
CA PRO A 98 -4.73 10.21 23.47
C PRO A 98 -5.82 9.15 23.31
N SER A 99 -6.69 9.30 22.32
CA SER A 99 -7.73 8.31 22.01
C SER A 99 -7.11 6.90 21.88
N PRO A 100 -7.48 5.92 22.72
CA PRO A 100 -7.23 4.53 22.44
C PRO A 100 -8.56 3.88 22.08
N ALA A 101 -8.85 3.84 20.78
CA ALA A 101 -9.36 2.69 20.07
C ALA A 101 -9.61 3.14 18.64
N TYR A 102 -9.04 2.40 17.70
CA TYR A 102 -9.64 2.23 16.38
C TYR A 102 -11.16 2.18 16.52
N PRO A 103 -11.94 2.78 15.60
CA PRO A 103 -13.39 2.53 15.60
C PRO A 103 -13.58 1.01 15.70
N PRO A 104 -14.57 0.52 16.47
CA PRO A 104 -14.89 -0.91 16.45
C PRO A 104 -14.96 -1.32 15.00
N ILE A 105 -14.29 -2.42 14.64
CA ILE A 105 -14.44 -3.04 13.34
C ILE A 105 -15.95 -3.13 13.14
N ALA A 106 -16.50 -2.27 12.29
CA ALA A 106 -17.80 -2.53 11.74
C ALA A 106 -17.57 -3.85 11.01
N ILE A 107 -18.08 -4.93 11.59
CA ILE A 107 -18.40 -6.10 10.79
C ILE A 107 -19.42 -5.53 9.82
N CYS A 108 -18.94 -5.08 8.66
CA CYS A 108 -19.83 -4.76 7.57
C CYS A 108 -20.70 -6.02 7.45
N PRO A 109 -22.04 -5.90 7.55
CA PRO A 109 -22.88 -6.92 6.97
C PRO A 109 -22.31 -7.17 5.57
N PRO A 110 -22.17 -8.42 5.12
CA PRO A 110 -21.71 -8.66 3.76
C PRO A 110 -22.53 -7.74 2.87
N ALA A 111 -21.83 -6.84 2.16
CA ALA A 111 -22.48 -5.92 1.25
C ALA A 111 -23.43 -6.79 0.40
N PRO A 112 -24.69 -6.38 0.20
CA PRO A 112 -25.52 -7.02 -0.81
C PRO A 112 -24.64 -7.12 -2.05
N VAL A 113 -24.46 -8.33 -2.54
CA VAL A 113 -23.72 -8.56 -3.77
C VAL A 113 -24.48 -7.76 -4.81
N GLU A 114 -24.03 -6.54 -5.07
CA GLU A 114 -24.35 -5.88 -6.32
C GLU A 114 -23.73 -6.82 -7.36
N GLU A 115 -24.59 -7.58 -8.00
CA GLU A 115 -24.31 -8.26 -9.26
C GLU A 115 -23.84 -7.20 -10.25
N ARG A 116 -22.57 -6.83 -10.15
CA ARG A 116 -21.81 -6.47 -11.34
C ARG A 116 -22.03 -7.65 -12.28
N PRO A 117 -22.45 -7.45 -13.54
CA PRO A 117 -22.55 -8.54 -14.48
C PRO A 117 -21.20 -9.25 -14.50
N SER A 118 -21.13 -10.38 -13.81
CA SER A 118 -20.05 -11.31 -13.96
C SER A 118 -20.22 -11.81 -15.38
N LEU A 119 -19.34 -11.36 -16.27
CA LEU A 119 -18.95 -12.22 -17.37
C LEU A 119 -18.59 -13.55 -16.70
N ALA A 120 -19.45 -14.54 -16.90
CA ALA A 120 -19.30 -15.85 -16.30
C ALA A 120 -17.89 -16.34 -16.62
N TYR A 121 -17.01 -16.39 -15.62
CA TYR A 121 -15.76 -17.09 -15.75
C TYR A 121 -16.11 -18.58 -15.77
N PRO A 122 -15.76 -19.31 -16.85
CA PRO A 122 -15.97 -20.74 -16.90
C PRO A 122 -15.26 -21.38 -15.70
N THR A 123 -15.99 -22.20 -14.95
CA THR A 123 -15.52 -22.96 -13.78
C THR A 123 -14.63 -24.15 -14.19
N ASP A 124 -13.93 -24.01 -15.31
CA ASP A 124 -13.06 -24.99 -15.93
C ASP A 124 -11.83 -24.23 -16.42
N ASP A 125 -10.74 -24.30 -15.64
CA ASP A 125 -9.47 -23.64 -15.93
C ASP A 125 -8.95 -23.99 -17.34
N GLN A 126 -9.35 -25.14 -17.87
CA GLN A 126 -8.99 -25.54 -19.23
C GLN A 126 -9.88 -24.89 -20.28
N ALA A 127 -11.18 -24.69 -20.01
CA ALA A 127 -12.12 -24.13 -20.99
C ALA A 127 -11.80 -22.67 -21.34
N TRP A 128 -11.47 -21.83 -20.36
CA TRP A 128 -11.14 -20.42 -20.64
C TRP A 128 -9.81 -20.30 -21.39
N PHE A 129 -8.82 -21.13 -21.07
CA PHE A 129 -7.55 -21.14 -21.80
C PHE A 129 -7.75 -21.58 -23.25
N GLN A 130 -8.58 -22.61 -23.48
CA GLN A 130 -8.92 -23.03 -24.85
C GLN A 130 -9.65 -21.94 -25.63
N GLU A 131 -10.55 -21.19 -24.99
CA GLU A 131 -11.21 -20.04 -25.62
C GLU A 131 -10.21 -18.95 -26.00
N LEU A 132 -9.28 -18.61 -25.09
CA LEU A 132 -8.21 -17.67 -25.37
C LEU A 132 -7.32 -18.15 -26.52
N TYR A 133 -6.89 -19.40 -26.47
CA TYR A 133 -6.04 -20.02 -27.50
C TYR A 133 -6.72 -19.92 -28.87
N GLN A 134 -8.00 -20.28 -28.97
CA GLN A 134 -8.75 -20.20 -30.22
C GLN A 134 -8.92 -18.75 -30.69
N LYS A 135 -9.22 -17.83 -29.77
CA LYS A 135 -9.35 -16.39 -30.06
C LYS A 135 -8.06 -15.78 -30.61
N VAL A 136 -6.90 -16.19 -30.11
CA VAL A 136 -5.59 -15.78 -30.64
C VAL A 136 -5.35 -16.43 -32.01
N LYS A 137 -5.59 -17.74 -32.13
CA LYS A 137 -5.39 -18.50 -33.37
C LYS A 137 -6.22 -17.99 -34.54
N ASP A 138 -7.45 -17.56 -34.28
CA ASP A 138 -8.40 -17.08 -35.31
C ASP A 138 -8.03 -15.71 -35.89
N LYS A 139 -7.12 -14.95 -35.27
CA LYS A 139 -6.67 -13.68 -35.84
C LYS A 139 -5.68 -13.92 -36.98
N PRO A 140 -5.87 -13.28 -38.15
CA PRO A 140 -4.97 -13.46 -39.28
C PRO A 140 -3.65 -12.71 -39.12
N PHE A 141 -3.63 -11.59 -38.38
CA PHE A 141 -2.46 -10.72 -38.27
C PHE A 141 -1.75 -10.81 -36.92
N LYS A 142 -0.42 -10.77 -36.95
CA LYS A 142 0.46 -10.85 -35.77
C LYS A 142 0.10 -9.83 -34.69
N ASP A 143 -0.09 -8.56 -35.07
CA ASP A 143 -0.31 -7.47 -34.11
C ASP A 143 -1.61 -7.63 -33.32
N GLU A 144 -2.66 -8.19 -33.96
CA GLU A 144 -3.93 -8.50 -33.30
C GLU A 144 -3.77 -9.65 -32.30
N ARG A 145 -2.99 -10.68 -32.66
CA ARG A 145 -2.65 -11.79 -31.76
C ARG A 145 -1.92 -11.28 -30.52
N LEU A 146 -0.86 -10.50 -30.71
CA LEU A 146 -0.08 -9.92 -29.61
C LEU A 146 -0.93 -8.97 -28.74
N LYS A 147 -1.89 -8.24 -29.33
CA LYS A 147 -2.83 -7.40 -28.55
C LYS A 147 -3.68 -8.24 -27.60
N ILE A 148 -4.24 -9.35 -28.07
CA ILE A 148 -5.04 -10.26 -27.24
C ILE A 148 -4.17 -10.85 -26.11
N LEU A 149 -2.94 -11.26 -26.41
CA LEU A 149 -2.00 -11.76 -25.39
C LEU A 149 -1.70 -10.71 -24.32
N ARG A 150 -1.51 -9.43 -24.69
CA ARG A 150 -1.30 -8.34 -23.72
C ARG A 150 -2.53 -8.09 -22.84
N GLU A 151 -3.72 -8.28 -23.37
CA GLU A 151 -4.95 -8.15 -22.59
C GLU A 151 -5.10 -9.32 -21.61
N ALA A 152 -4.84 -10.54 -22.06
CA ALA A 152 -4.88 -11.74 -21.22
C ALA A 152 -3.81 -11.73 -20.11
N ALA A 153 -2.58 -11.33 -20.42
CA ALA A 153 -1.48 -11.24 -19.45
C ALA A 153 -1.70 -10.18 -18.35
N ARG A 154 -2.71 -9.31 -18.46
CA ARG A 154 -3.10 -8.39 -17.38
C ARG A 154 -4.13 -8.98 -16.42
N GLN A 155 -4.77 -10.09 -16.81
CA GLN A 155 -5.93 -10.63 -16.12
C GLN A 155 -5.70 -12.04 -15.59
N SER A 156 -4.72 -12.76 -16.13
CA SER A 156 -4.47 -14.16 -15.81
C SER A 156 -2.98 -14.48 -15.82
N ASP A 157 -2.63 -15.44 -14.97
CA ASP A 157 -1.34 -16.10 -14.95
C ASP A 157 -1.36 -17.37 -15.82
N PHE A 158 -0.19 -17.85 -16.25
CA PHE A 158 -0.07 -19.00 -17.16
C PHE A 158 1.03 -19.97 -16.73
N THR A 159 0.82 -21.24 -17.01
CA THR A 159 1.88 -22.24 -16.97
C THR A 159 2.81 -22.12 -18.18
N CYS A 160 4.03 -22.63 -18.04
CA CYS A 160 5.01 -22.75 -19.11
C CYS A 160 4.44 -23.53 -20.29
N ASP A 161 3.58 -24.53 -20.04
CA ASP A 161 2.88 -25.30 -21.08
C ASP A 161 1.89 -24.48 -21.90
N GLU A 162 1.09 -23.68 -21.22
CA GLU A 162 0.13 -22.78 -21.84
C GLU A 162 0.84 -21.71 -22.68
N ILE A 163 1.94 -21.17 -22.16
CA ILE A 163 2.79 -20.22 -22.88
C ILE A 163 3.39 -20.87 -24.13
N VAL A 164 3.91 -22.11 -24.02
CA VAL A 164 4.41 -22.87 -25.19
C VAL A 164 3.30 -23.05 -26.24
N GLN A 165 2.06 -23.36 -25.82
CA GLN A 165 0.93 -23.48 -26.74
C GLN A 165 0.63 -22.15 -27.45
N LEU A 166 0.57 -21.04 -26.73
CA LEU A 166 0.33 -19.72 -27.29
C LEU A 166 1.46 -19.28 -28.23
N MET A 167 2.72 -19.55 -27.88
CA MET A 167 3.88 -19.27 -28.72
C MET A 167 3.85 -20.08 -30.04
N LYS A 168 3.41 -21.34 -30.00
CA LYS A 168 3.29 -22.19 -31.19
C LYS A 168 2.26 -21.71 -32.21
N ILE A 169 1.41 -20.72 -31.89
CA ILE A 169 0.54 -20.03 -32.85
C ILE A 169 1.36 -19.20 -33.85
N PHE A 170 2.58 -18.79 -33.47
CA PHE A 170 3.50 -18.03 -34.32
C PHE A 170 4.48 -18.96 -35.04
N ASN A 171 4.74 -18.63 -36.30
CA ASN A 171 5.50 -19.50 -37.21
C ASN A 171 7.01 -19.36 -37.01
N PHE A 172 7.48 -18.15 -36.68
CA PHE A 172 8.90 -17.82 -36.60
C PHE A 172 9.34 -17.54 -35.17
N ASP A 173 10.56 -17.95 -34.82
CA ASP A 173 11.11 -17.73 -33.48
C ASP A 173 11.10 -16.26 -33.06
N ASP A 174 11.38 -15.31 -33.97
CA ASP A 174 11.33 -13.88 -33.64
C ASP A 174 9.93 -13.43 -33.16
N GLU A 175 8.86 -13.96 -33.78
CA GLU A 175 7.48 -13.69 -33.35
C GLU A 175 7.14 -14.40 -32.03
N ARG A 176 7.66 -15.63 -31.83
CA ARG A 176 7.52 -16.37 -30.57
C ARG A 176 8.19 -15.62 -29.41
N LEU A 177 9.33 -15.00 -29.67
CA LEU A 177 10.06 -14.19 -28.69
C LEU A 177 9.29 -12.89 -28.37
N GLU A 178 8.64 -12.25 -29.35
CA GLU A 178 7.74 -11.11 -29.09
C GLU A 178 6.56 -11.50 -28.18
N ALA A 179 5.96 -12.68 -28.41
CA ALA A 179 4.91 -13.22 -27.54
C ALA A 179 5.45 -13.56 -26.14
N LEU A 180 6.63 -14.18 -26.05
CA LEU A 180 7.27 -14.51 -24.78
C LEU A 180 7.55 -13.27 -23.93
N VAL A 181 7.98 -12.16 -24.52
CA VAL A 181 8.17 -10.89 -23.77
C VAL A 181 6.88 -10.42 -23.09
N ILE A 182 5.72 -10.71 -23.68
CA ILE A 182 4.41 -10.35 -23.11
C ILE A 182 4.00 -11.32 -21.99
N LEU A 183 4.31 -12.60 -22.16
CA LEU A 183 3.83 -13.69 -21.30
C LEU A 183 4.81 -14.10 -20.20
N GLU A 184 6.09 -13.71 -20.28
CA GLU A 184 7.09 -14.06 -19.27
C GLU A 184 6.72 -13.59 -17.84
N PRO A 185 6.16 -12.39 -17.63
CA PRO A 185 5.83 -11.93 -16.27
C PRO A 185 4.79 -12.81 -15.57
N THR A 186 3.94 -13.49 -16.35
CA THR A 186 2.78 -14.24 -15.86
C THR A 186 3.05 -15.72 -15.62
N ILE A 187 4.31 -16.18 -15.73
CA ILE A 187 4.70 -17.57 -15.52
C ILE A 187 4.50 -17.98 -14.04
N ILE A 188 3.67 -19.00 -13.81
CA ILE A 188 3.41 -19.57 -12.48
C ILE A 188 4.46 -20.63 -12.09
N ASP A 189 4.86 -21.49 -13.02
CA ASP A 189 5.73 -22.66 -12.83
C ASP A 189 7.14 -22.43 -13.39
N ARG A 190 7.85 -21.43 -12.84
CA ARG A 190 9.16 -20.99 -13.34
C ARG A 190 10.25 -22.07 -13.33
N GLU A 191 10.09 -23.14 -12.55
CA GLU A 191 10.95 -24.32 -12.60
C GLU A 191 10.91 -25.06 -13.95
N ASN A 192 9.87 -24.83 -14.76
CA ASN A 192 9.64 -25.49 -16.04
C ASN A 192 10.03 -24.62 -17.26
N THR A 193 10.76 -23.52 -17.06
CA THR A 193 11.10 -22.56 -18.14
C THR A 193 11.93 -23.16 -19.27
N ASP A 194 12.65 -24.26 -19.02
CA ASP A 194 13.38 -24.99 -20.06
C ASP A 194 12.44 -25.45 -21.19
N ARG A 195 11.16 -25.71 -20.90
CA ARG A 195 10.17 -26.08 -21.91
C ARG A 195 9.86 -24.96 -22.89
N ILE A 196 9.89 -23.71 -22.43
CA ILE A 196 9.75 -22.52 -23.27
C ILE A 196 10.97 -22.37 -24.17
N VAL A 197 12.17 -22.57 -23.61
CA VAL A 197 13.42 -22.54 -24.37
C VAL A 197 13.41 -23.61 -25.46
N ASP A 198 13.13 -24.86 -25.10
CA ASP A 198 13.11 -26.02 -25.99
C ASP A 198 12.01 -25.93 -27.07
N SER A 199 11.07 -24.98 -26.94
CA SER A 199 10.04 -24.71 -27.96
C SER A 199 10.54 -23.85 -29.12
N MET A 200 11.76 -23.30 -29.03
CA MET A 200 12.41 -22.56 -30.11
C MET A 200 12.90 -23.52 -31.20
N THR A 201 12.96 -23.01 -32.42
CA THR A 201 13.39 -23.82 -33.59
C THR A 201 14.90 -23.77 -33.77
N PHE A 202 15.51 -22.63 -33.45
CA PHE A 202 16.95 -22.39 -33.62
C PHE A 202 17.65 -22.14 -32.28
N ILE A 203 18.93 -22.53 -32.20
CA ILE A 203 19.80 -22.26 -31.04
C ILE A 203 19.84 -20.76 -30.69
N SER A 204 19.89 -19.89 -31.71
CA SER A 204 19.84 -18.44 -31.50
C SER A 204 18.49 -17.97 -30.90
N GLY A 205 17.40 -18.67 -31.21
CA GLY A 205 16.10 -18.49 -30.58
C GLY A 205 16.12 -18.93 -29.12
N GLU A 206 16.67 -20.12 -28.83
CA GLU A 206 16.85 -20.63 -27.47
C GLU A 206 17.66 -19.67 -26.59
N GLU A 207 18.79 -19.16 -27.10
CA GLU A 207 19.62 -18.19 -26.37
C GLU A 207 18.87 -16.88 -26.08
N LYS A 208 18.13 -16.35 -27.06
CA LYS A 208 17.28 -15.17 -26.87
C LYS A 208 16.15 -15.44 -25.86
N ALA A 209 15.52 -16.62 -25.93
CA ALA A 209 14.48 -17.04 -25.00
C ALA A 209 15.02 -17.13 -23.57
N LYS A 210 16.16 -17.82 -23.39
CA LYS A 210 16.90 -17.85 -22.12
C LYS A 210 17.20 -16.43 -21.63
N ASN A 211 17.66 -15.54 -22.50
CA ASN A 211 17.92 -14.15 -22.11
C ASN A 211 16.67 -13.37 -21.69
N ILE A 212 15.50 -13.64 -22.28
CA ILE A 212 14.21 -13.05 -21.85
C ILE A 212 13.80 -13.62 -20.49
N LEU A 213 13.87 -14.93 -20.32
CA LEU A 213 13.53 -15.63 -19.07
C LEU A 213 14.51 -15.28 -17.93
N ASN A 214 15.76 -14.95 -18.29
CA ASN A 214 16.81 -14.50 -17.37
C ASN A 214 16.84 -12.97 -17.21
N LYS A 215 15.97 -12.21 -17.89
CA LYS A 215 15.97 -10.74 -17.86
C LYS A 215 15.36 -10.24 -16.54
N LYS A 216 16.17 -10.23 -15.49
CA LYS A 216 16.00 -9.46 -14.23
C LYS A 216 14.59 -9.43 -13.62
N HIS A 217 13.88 -10.56 -13.62
CA HIS A 217 12.96 -10.81 -12.52
C HIS A 217 13.62 -11.66 -11.42
N HIS A 218 14.37 -12.74 -11.66
CA HIS A 218 14.88 -13.56 -10.51
C HIS A 218 16.20 -14.35 -10.74
N SER A 219 17.34 -13.73 -11.08
CA SER A 219 18.63 -14.48 -11.19
C SER A 219 19.40 -14.72 -9.88
N GLY A 220 18.78 -14.53 -8.71
CA GLY A 220 19.42 -14.86 -7.43
C GLY A 220 19.19 -16.31 -7.01
N ARG A 221 20.21 -17.02 -6.54
CA ARG A 221 19.99 -18.33 -5.88
C ARG A 221 19.11 -18.11 -4.64
N LEU A 222 18.03 -18.86 -4.50
CA LEU A 222 17.14 -18.77 -3.34
C LEU A 222 17.92 -19.06 -2.05
N TYR A 223 17.65 -18.31 -1.00
CA TYR A 223 18.14 -18.61 0.34
C TYR A 223 17.57 -19.94 0.85
N SER A 224 18.43 -20.84 1.32
CA SER A 224 17.97 -21.94 2.18
C SER A 224 17.64 -21.43 3.58
N ASP A 225 16.87 -22.19 4.34
CA ASP A 225 16.49 -21.83 5.71
C ASP A 225 17.71 -21.66 6.64
N GLY A 226 18.76 -22.46 6.44
CA GLY A 226 20.01 -22.30 7.18
C GLY A 226 20.72 -20.99 6.84
N GLU A 227 20.83 -20.66 5.55
CA GLU A 227 21.53 -19.45 5.10
C GLU A 227 20.78 -18.17 5.48
N ILE A 228 19.44 -18.16 5.40
CA ILE A 228 18.64 -16.98 5.80
C ILE A 228 18.73 -16.75 7.31
N ASN A 229 18.85 -17.80 8.12
CA ASN A 229 19.06 -17.67 9.57
C ASN A 229 20.39 -17.02 9.88
N VAL A 230 21.46 -17.41 9.17
CA VAL A 230 22.77 -16.76 9.31
C VAL A 230 22.70 -15.28 8.96
N LEU A 231 21.98 -14.91 7.90
CA LEU A 231 21.77 -13.50 7.56
C LEU A 231 20.94 -12.76 8.62
N TYR A 232 19.87 -13.38 9.13
CA TYR A 232 19.01 -12.83 10.16
C TYR A 232 19.79 -12.49 11.43
N GLU A 233 20.58 -13.42 11.97
CA GLU A 233 21.38 -13.16 13.19
C GLU A 233 22.41 -12.06 12.94
N LYS A 234 23.08 -12.06 11.77
CA LYS A 234 24.04 -11.00 11.41
C LYS A 234 23.40 -9.61 11.34
N VAL A 235 22.18 -9.50 10.84
CA VAL A 235 21.47 -8.22 10.77
C VAL A 235 20.95 -7.82 12.15
N LYS A 236 20.43 -8.78 12.92
CA LYS A 236 19.89 -8.55 14.26
C LYS A 236 20.96 -8.07 15.25
N ASP A 237 22.15 -8.65 15.21
CA ASP A 237 23.26 -8.31 16.11
C ASP A 237 23.99 -7.01 15.71
N ALA A 238 23.70 -6.47 14.53
CA ALA A 238 24.33 -5.26 14.03
C ALA A 238 23.68 -3.99 14.61
N PHE A 239 24.49 -2.95 14.79
CA PHE A 239 23.99 -1.61 15.12
C PHE A 239 23.05 -1.11 14.02
N SER A 240 22.03 -0.33 14.40
CA SER A 240 20.95 0.13 13.51
C SER A 240 21.42 0.81 12.22
N PHE A 241 22.57 1.50 12.24
CA PHE A 241 23.14 2.13 11.04
C PHE A 241 23.78 1.14 10.04
N ASP A 242 24.23 -0.03 10.51
CA ASP A 242 24.88 -1.06 9.69
C ASP A 242 23.91 -2.12 9.16
N GLN A 243 22.73 -2.26 9.79
CA GLN A 243 21.74 -3.28 9.45
C GLN A 243 21.37 -3.28 7.95
N LEU A 244 21.06 -2.11 7.40
CA LEU A 244 20.69 -1.97 5.98
C LEU A 244 21.84 -2.33 5.04
N LYS A 245 23.09 -2.01 5.40
CA LYS A 245 24.27 -2.32 4.60
C LYS A 245 24.55 -3.83 4.57
N ILE A 246 24.41 -4.49 5.71
CA ILE A 246 24.55 -5.95 5.82
C ILE A 246 23.43 -6.64 5.02
N LEU A 247 22.20 -6.15 5.15
CA LEU A 247 21.05 -6.65 4.39
C LEU A 247 21.26 -6.50 2.88
N GLN A 248 21.66 -5.32 2.41
CA GLN A 248 21.98 -5.06 1.00
C GLN A 248 23.06 -6.00 0.47
N THR A 249 24.13 -6.20 1.25
CA THR A 249 25.21 -7.14 0.89
C THR A 249 24.68 -8.57 0.79
N GLY A 250 23.81 -8.98 1.71
CA GLY A 250 23.17 -10.29 1.72
C GLY A 250 22.21 -10.53 0.55
N MET A 251 21.61 -9.49 -0.02
CA MET A 251 20.71 -9.62 -1.17
C MET A 251 21.46 -9.77 -2.51
N ASN A 252 22.76 -9.48 -2.57
CA ASN A 252 23.52 -9.50 -3.81
C ASN A 252 23.56 -10.91 -4.45
N GLY A 253 22.93 -11.08 -5.61
CA GLY A 253 22.86 -12.35 -6.32
C GLY A 253 22.03 -13.43 -5.61
N ARG A 254 21.14 -13.04 -4.69
CA ARG A 254 20.28 -13.96 -3.93
C ARG A 254 18.81 -13.54 -4.03
N ASN A 255 17.93 -14.53 -3.94
CA ASN A 255 16.49 -14.33 -3.83
C ASN A 255 16.00 -14.82 -2.47
N ILE A 256 14.87 -14.29 -2.01
CA ILE A 256 14.19 -14.70 -0.77
C ILE A 256 12.71 -14.93 -1.04
N THR A 257 12.07 -15.77 -0.23
CA THR A 257 10.61 -15.89 -0.23
C THR A 257 9.94 -14.78 0.57
N CYS A 258 8.63 -14.58 0.41
CA CYS A 258 7.83 -13.69 1.24
C CYS A 258 7.95 -14.05 2.73
N LYS A 259 7.98 -15.36 3.06
CA LYS A 259 8.19 -15.81 4.45
C LYS A 259 9.57 -15.43 4.99
N GLN A 260 10.61 -15.56 4.17
CA GLN A 260 11.97 -15.16 4.53
C GLN A 260 12.10 -13.64 4.66
N CYS A 261 11.41 -12.88 3.79
CA CYS A 261 11.28 -11.43 3.89
C CYS A 261 10.60 -11.03 5.22
N VAL A 262 9.44 -11.61 5.54
CA VAL A 262 8.74 -11.41 6.82
C VAL A 262 9.66 -11.70 8.01
N LYS A 263 10.45 -12.78 7.95
CA LYS A 263 11.43 -13.09 8.99
C LYS A 263 12.44 -11.95 9.19
N LEU A 264 13.01 -11.42 8.11
CA LEU A 264 13.95 -10.30 8.20
C LEU A 264 13.27 -9.00 8.67
N LEU A 265 12.01 -8.75 8.29
CA LEU A 265 11.22 -7.61 8.78
C LEU A 265 10.90 -7.69 10.28
N SER A 266 10.92 -8.89 10.88
CA SER A 266 10.71 -9.05 12.32
C SER A 266 11.85 -8.50 13.19
N ILE A 267 12.98 -8.11 12.59
CA ILE A 267 14.07 -7.41 13.27
C ILE A 267 13.67 -5.97 13.60
N CYS A 268 12.77 -5.38 12.80
CA CYS A 268 12.34 -3.99 12.95
C CYS A 268 11.16 -3.89 13.91
N ASP A 269 11.17 -2.84 14.73
CA ASP A 269 10.08 -2.58 15.68
C ASP A 269 8.94 -1.80 15.01
N PHE A 270 9.28 -0.89 14.09
CA PHE A 270 8.35 0.07 13.50
C PHE A 270 8.20 -0.10 11.98
N ASP A 271 7.03 0.28 11.45
CA ASP A 271 6.73 0.14 10.02
C ASP A 271 7.68 0.96 9.13
N ASN A 272 8.14 2.13 9.57
CA ASN A 272 9.11 2.94 8.82
C ASN A 272 10.45 2.22 8.58
N GLU A 273 10.90 1.43 9.55
CA GLU A 273 12.09 0.58 9.45
C GLU A 273 11.80 -0.62 8.55
N ARG A 274 10.65 -1.27 8.73
CA ARG A 274 10.20 -2.37 7.87
C ARG A 274 10.13 -1.95 6.40
N ILE A 275 9.66 -0.74 6.10
CA ILE A 275 9.66 -0.20 4.73
C ILE A 275 11.08 -0.03 4.20
N LYS A 276 12.03 0.51 4.98
CA LYS A 276 13.44 0.63 4.54
C LYS A 276 14.08 -0.74 4.26
N PHE A 277 13.81 -1.72 5.11
CA PHE A 277 14.22 -3.11 4.88
C PHE A 277 13.57 -3.68 3.62
N LEU A 278 12.27 -3.48 3.46
CA LEU A 278 11.51 -3.94 2.31
C LEU A 278 11.98 -3.28 1.01
N GLN A 279 12.42 -2.02 1.01
CA GLN A 279 13.00 -1.37 -0.17
C GLN A 279 14.25 -2.11 -0.68
N VAL A 280 15.05 -2.66 0.23
CA VAL A 280 16.22 -3.48 -0.12
C VAL A 280 15.80 -4.86 -0.61
N MET A 281 14.79 -5.45 0.01
CA MET A 281 14.40 -6.84 -0.24
C MET A 281 13.39 -7.05 -1.37
N ALA A 282 12.53 -6.08 -1.66
CA ALA A 282 11.44 -6.19 -2.63
C ALA A 282 11.90 -6.63 -4.03
N PRO A 283 13.04 -6.14 -4.57
CA PRO A 283 13.56 -6.62 -5.86
C PRO A 283 14.00 -8.09 -5.87
N HIS A 284 14.10 -8.72 -4.70
CA HIS A 284 14.64 -10.07 -4.50
C HIS A 284 13.56 -11.09 -4.07
N ILE A 285 12.29 -10.68 -3.99
CA ILE A 285 11.17 -11.54 -3.61
C ILE A 285 10.84 -12.50 -4.75
N TYR A 286 10.94 -13.80 -4.50
CA TYR A 286 10.72 -14.84 -5.52
C TYR A 286 9.24 -15.23 -5.72
N ASP A 287 8.46 -15.31 -4.63
CA ASP A 287 7.07 -15.80 -4.61
C ASP A 287 6.07 -14.66 -4.40
N CYS A 288 6.06 -13.70 -5.33
CA CYS A 288 5.21 -12.50 -5.31
C CYS A 288 3.69 -12.74 -5.12
N HIS A 289 3.19 -13.94 -5.42
CA HIS A 289 1.81 -14.34 -5.13
C HIS A 289 1.50 -14.35 -3.62
N ASN A 290 2.52 -14.56 -2.78
CA ASN A 290 2.42 -14.53 -1.32
C ASN A 290 2.64 -13.14 -0.70
N ARG A 291 2.67 -12.07 -1.51
CA ARG A 291 2.95 -10.69 -1.07
C ARG A 291 2.09 -10.22 0.11
N GLN A 292 0.88 -10.74 0.26
CA GLN A 292 0.00 -10.39 1.39
C GLN A 292 0.65 -10.71 2.74
N LEU A 293 1.48 -11.75 2.82
CA LEU A 293 2.24 -12.08 4.04
C LEU A 293 3.13 -10.91 4.50
N ILE A 294 3.75 -10.19 3.55
CA ILE A 294 4.60 -9.04 3.84
C ILE A 294 3.72 -7.84 4.24
N ILE A 295 2.64 -7.59 3.50
CA ILE A 295 1.73 -6.47 3.78
C ILE A 295 1.15 -6.60 5.19
N ASP A 296 0.79 -7.81 5.62
CA ASP A 296 0.21 -8.05 6.94
C ASP A 296 1.21 -7.88 8.10
N THR A 297 2.51 -7.78 7.83
CA THR A 297 3.50 -7.41 8.86
C THR A 297 3.47 -5.93 9.24
N MET A 298 2.85 -5.09 8.42
CA MET A 298 2.73 -3.67 8.69
C MET A 298 1.61 -3.44 9.71
N SER A 299 1.91 -2.62 10.71
CA SER A 299 1.06 -2.31 11.85
C SER A 299 -0.05 -1.32 11.46
N PHE A 300 0.24 -0.39 10.54
CA PHE A 300 -0.65 0.70 10.14
C PHE A 300 -1.10 0.58 8.68
N ALA A 301 -2.29 1.09 8.38
CA ALA A 301 -2.84 1.11 7.02
C ALA A 301 -1.91 1.85 6.03
N SER A 302 -1.31 2.97 6.46
CA SER A 302 -0.33 3.71 5.67
C SER A 302 0.90 2.87 5.34
N GLY A 303 1.42 2.09 6.30
CA GLY A 303 2.51 1.15 6.09
C GLY A 303 2.11 0.02 5.13
N LYS A 304 0.88 -0.51 5.26
CA LYS A 304 0.33 -1.52 4.33
C LYS A 304 0.23 -0.99 2.90
N ASP A 305 -0.24 0.24 2.72
CA ASP A 305 -0.38 0.87 1.42
C ASP A 305 0.98 1.17 0.79
N GLU A 306 1.94 1.66 1.57
CA GLU A 306 3.31 1.89 1.10
C GLU A 306 4.00 0.57 0.72
N ALA A 307 3.88 -0.47 1.56
CA ALA A 307 4.40 -1.80 1.27
C ALA A 307 3.78 -2.39 0.00
N ARG A 308 2.46 -2.22 -0.19
CA ARG A 308 1.75 -2.67 -1.39
C ARG A 308 2.28 -1.97 -2.63
N GLN A 309 2.33 -0.63 -2.62
CA GLN A 309 2.85 0.17 -3.75
C GLN A 309 4.32 -0.14 -4.05
N LEU A 310 5.11 -0.47 -3.03
CA LEU A 310 6.51 -0.83 -3.20
C LEU A 310 6.64 -2.22 -3.83
N ILE A 311 5.88 -3.21 -3.35
CA ILE A 311 5.92 -4.57 -3.88
C ILE A 311 5.39 -4.60 -5.32
N GLU A 312 4.30 -3.90 -5.63
CA GLU A 312 3.72 -3.80 -6.99
C GLU A 312 4.68 -3.24 -8.05
N ARG A 313 5.72 -2.50 -7.63
CA ARG A 313 6.77 -2.02 -8.55
C ARG A 313 7.69 -3.14 -9.04
N TYR A 314 7.86 -4.21 -8.27
CA TYR A 314 8.82 -5.29 -8.53
C TYR A 314 8.15 -6.64 -8.79
N CYS A 315 6.99 -6.85 -8.19
CA CYS A 315 6.09 -7.97 -8.37
C CYS A 315 4.90 -7.51 -9.21
N LYS A 316 4.86 -7.86 -10.48
CA LYS A 316 3.72 -7.61 -11.37
C LYS A 316 2.86 -8.85 -11.48
#